data_AF-A0A367J260-F1
#
_entry.id   AF-A0A367J260-F1
#
_cell.length_a   1.000
_cell.length_b   1.000
_cell.length_c   1.000
_cell.angle_alpha   90.00
_cell.angle_beta   90.00
_cell.angle_gamma   90.00
#
_symmetry.space_group_name_H-M   'P 1'
#
loop_
_entity.id
_entity.type
_entity.pdbx_description
1 polymer ?
#
loop_
_entity_poly.entity_id
_entity_poly.type
_entity_poly.pdbx_seq_one_letter_code
_entity_poly.pdbx_strand_id
1 'polypeptide(L)'
;MAKEETVTEKKPKLQQTTLNFFLTKRQPTESPESSTSKKRRVEATTTTTTNEHVRPPPKITPIQLMYSQQEIWIRLQIREFMFRFGHLYDFDHSILSPLQNVQGDWRMKRLGATIVWKCLVLLRTGSFELSAQVIQRAKVIINKWMQEKDIQELYDRQEQQDQALAEVLQLEGMTVDRWKDMWTLLKEADESIPELTHGVRRVTQEDELGMILKLLELLLFEKRAHESLVSNMPKEKEAEHKKEIKEYQIRESNHKAKRKALMNKMHQLECLKQKENELTKIRSQIEEIETCIRDECTTFHSKRLEFIRYQLRLNRRMQSAGQDRLGNEYWIFSDLLDQACRNSEPYWAYGIIIIGPGFGDDVELKWWSIEGKKEMETLSKWLKWHHGQEIKQLIELIHQRIDYLNSLEWAIYGEGFFS
;
A
#
# COMPACT_ATOMS: atom_id res chain seq x y z
N MET A 1 64.67 -7.41 -18.41
CA MET A 1 63.38 -7.86 -18.99
C MET A 1 62.54 -8.45 -17.88
N ALA A 2 61.70 -7.63 -17.25
CA ALA A 2 60.73 -8.07 -16.25
C ALA A 2 59.33 -7.92 -16.88
N LYS A 3 58.52 -8.98 -16.82
CA LYS A 3 57.15 -8.99 -17.33
C LYS A 3 56.24 -8.36 -16.29
N GLU A 4 55.49 -7.34 -16.70
CA GLU A 4 54.39 -6.74 -15.95
C GLU A 4 53.22 -7.72 -15.85
N GLU A 5 52.82 -8.04 -14.61
CA GLU A 5 51.53 -8.66 -14.32
C GLU A 5 50.45 -7.58 -14.35
N THR A 6 49.50 -7.74 -15.27
CA THR A 6 48.31 -6.90 -15.39
C THR A 6 47.27 -7.38 -14.37
N VAL A 7 47.10 -6.60 -13.29
CA VAL A 7 45.99 -6.76 -12.35
C VAL A 7 44.72 -6.28 -13.05
N THR A 8 43.84 -7.23 -13.38
CA THR A 8 42.50 -6.94 -13.91
C THR A 8 41.57 -6.57 -12.76
N GLU A 9 41.26 -5.28 -12.66
CA GLU A 9 40.31 -4.73 -11.72
C GLU A 9 38.89 -5.22 -12.06
N LYS A 10 38.34 -6.12 -11.23
CA LYS A 10 36.97 -6.62 -11.37
C LYS A 10 35.98 -5.51 -10.98
N LYS A 11 35.29 -4.94 -11.98
CA LYS A 11 34.07 -4.13 -11.75
C LYS A 11 33.04 -4.95 -10.93
N PRO A 12 32.43 -4.38 -9.87
CA PRO A 12 31.41 -5.07 -9.09
C PRO A 12 30.12 -5.24 -9.90
N LYS A 13 29.67 -6.49 -10.05
CA LYS A 13 28.40 -6.91 -10.70
C LYS A 13 27.16 -6.62 -9.82
N LEU A 14 26.97 -5.38 -9.37
CA LEU A 14 25.83 -5.02 -8.49
C LEU A 14 24.74 -4.16 -9.15
N GLN A 15 24.73 -4.02 -10.48
CA GLN A 15 23.80 -3.11 -11.17
C GLN A 15 22.55 -3.79 -11.79
N GLN A 16 22.47 -5.13 -11.84
CA GLN A 16 21.34 -5.82 -12.49
C GLN A 16 20.24 -6.34 -11.56
N THR A 17 20.44 -6.30 -10.24
CA THR A 17 19.50 -6.89 -9.26
C THR A 17 18.52 -5.91 -8.64
N THR A 18 18.78 -4.60 -8.70
CA THR A 18 17.93 -3.58 -8.04
C THR A 18 16.79 -3.07 -8.94
N LEU A 19 16.93 -3.18 -10.27
CA LEU A 19 15.90 -2.76 -11.23
C LEU A 19 14.79 -3.80 -11.45
N ASN A 20 15.03 -5.07 -11.12
CA ASN A 20 14.02 -6.13 -11.10
C ASN A 20 13.13 -6.10 -9.83
N PHE A 21 13.08 -4.97 -9.13
CA PHE A 21 12.40 -4.84 -7.84
C PHE A 21 10.89 -4.58 -7.97
N PHE A 22 10.43 -3.97 -9.08
CA PHE A 22 9.02 -3.63 -9.31
C PHE A 22 8.40 -4.23 -10.58
N LEU A 23 9.19 -4.83 -11.47
CA LEU A 23 8.71 -5.35 -12.75
C LEU A 23 9.19 -6.78 -12.96
N THR A 24 8.37 -7.75 -12.56
CA THR A 24 8.28 -9.01 -13.28
C THR A 24 6.81 -9.40 -13.35
N LYS A 25 6.12 -8.89 -14.38
CA LYS A 25 5.02 -9.66 -14.98
C LYS A 25 5.66 -10.96 -15.47
N ARG A 26 5.33 -12.10 -14.87
CA ARG A 26 5.50 -13.36 -15.62
C ARG A 26 4.48 -13.31 -16.74
N GLN A 27 4.93 -12.99 -17.95
CA GLN A 27 4.15 -13.36 -19.14
C GLN A 27 3.98 -14.89 -19.11
N PRO A 28 2.79 -15.42 -19.45
CA PRO A 28 2.62 -16.85 -19.62
C PRO A 28 3.51 -17.31 -20.78
N THR A 29 4.38 -18.27 -20.52
CA THR A 29 5.13 -18.97 -21.55
C THR A 29 4.14 -19.73 -22.43
N GLU A 30 3.93 -19.26 -23.66
CA GLU A 30 3.36 -20.10 -24.71
C GLU A 30 4.23 -21.36 -24.84
N SER A 31 3.63 -22.52 -24.63
CA SER A 31 4.26 -23.81 -24.94
C SER A 31 3.60 -24.37 -26.19
N PRO A 32 4.39 -24.98 -27.10
CA PRO A 32 4.04 -25.17 -28.49
C PRO A 32 3.04 -26.32 -28.71
N GLU A 33 2.30 -26.19 -29.81
CA GLU A 33 1.45 -27.22 -30.40
C GLU A 33 2.19 -28.56 -30.58
N SER A 34 1.52 -29.67 -30.24
CA SER A 34 1.69 -30.91 -31.01
C SER A 34 0.40 -31.76 -31.02
N SER A 35 -0.17 -31.86 -32.22
CA SER A 35 -0.75 -33.04 -32.87
C SER A 35 -1.55 -34.10 -32.08
N THR A 36 -2.84 -34.14 -32.40
CA THR A 36 -3.68 -35.31 -32.76
C THR A 36 -3.55 -36.64 -31.99
N SER A 37 -4.65 -37.04 -31.34
CA SER A 37 -5.14 -38.43 -31.34
C SER A 37 -6.64 -38.51 -30.98
N LYS A 38 -7.40 -39.25 -31.80
CA LYS A 38 -8.85 -39.47 -31.73
C LYS A 38 -9.26 -40.53 -30.69
N LYS A 39 -10.49 -40.37 -30.18
CA LYS A 39 -11.45 -41.38 -29.64
C LYS A 39 -11.07 -42.07 -28.32
N ARG A 40 -11.96 -41.99 -27.32
CA ARG A 40 -13.10 -42.93 -27.13
C ARG A 40 -14.06 -42.43 -26.03
N ARG A 41 -15.34 -42.41 -26.37
CA ARG A 41 -16.52 -42.23 -25.50
C ARG A 41 -16.63 -43.42 -24.55
N VAL A 42 -16.72 -43.17 -23.26
CA VAL A 42 -17.32 -44.10 -22.28
C VAL A 42 -18.25 -43.26 -21.41
N GLU A 43 -19.54 -43.51 -21.61
CA GLU A 43 -20.62 -43.07 -20.72
C GLU A 43 -20.47 -43.81 -19.39
N ALA A 44 -20.36 -43.05 -18.30
CA ALA A 44 -20.53 -43.58 -16.95
C ALA A 44 -21.59 -42.73 -16.25
N THR A 45 -22.79 -43.28 -16.31
CA THR A 45 -23.91 -43.21 -15.36
C THR A 45 -23.74 -42.28 -14.16
N THR A 46 -24.63 -41.30 -14.13
CA THR A 46 -25.13 -40.55 -12.95
C THR A 46 -25.03 -41.32 -11.64
N THR A 47 -24.12 -40.87 -10.78
CA THR A 47 -24.27 -40.96 -9.33
C THR A 47 -24.52 -39.54 -8.79
N THR A 48 -25.79 -39.26 -8.53
CA THR A 48 -26.25 -38.18 -7.66
C THR A 48 -25.66 -38.38 -6.26
N THR A 49 -24.48 -37.83 -6.03
CA THR A 49 -23.95 -37.56 -4.70
C THR A 49 -24.61 -36.27 -4.18
N THR A 50 -25.53 -36.49 -3.24
CA THR A 50 -25.75 -35.69 -2.02
C THR A 50 -25.42 -34.20 -2.09
N ASN A 51 -26.46 -33.37 -1.91
CA ASN A 51 -26.39 -31.94 -1.56
C ASN A 51 -25.30 -31.67 -0.49
N GLU A 52 -24.06 -31.46 -0.92
CA GLU A 52 -23.12 -30.65 -0.17
C GLU A 52 -23.69 -29.25 -0.20
N HIS A 53 -23.88 -28.66 0.98
CA HIS A 53 -24.31 -27.29 1.12
C HIS A 53 -23.18 -26.40 0.59
N VAL A 54 -23.10 -26.22 -0.73
CA VAL A 54 -22.11 -25.36 -1.40
C VAL A 54 -22.30 -23.97 -0.80
N ARG A 55 -21.29 -23.50 -0.06
CA ARG A 55 -21.34 -22.14 0.48
C ARG A 55 -21.37 -21.19 -0.73
N PRO A 56 -22.32 -20.24 -0.77
CA PRO A 56 -22.33 -19.29 -1.86
C PRO A 56 -21.03 -18.49 -1.88
N PRO A 57 -20.51 -18.13 -3.06
CA PRO A 57 -19.35 -17.24 -3.15
C PRO A 57 -19.65 -15.88 -2.50
N PRO A 58 -18.62 -15.15 -2.04
CA PRO A 58 -18.81 -13.80 -1.53
C PRO A 58 -19.32 -12.88 -2.64
N LYS A 59 -19.97 -11.79 -2.25
CA LYS A 59 -20.39 -10.77 -3.20
C LYS A 59 -19.18 -10.01 -3.72
N ILE A 60 -19.10 -9.88 -5.04
CA ILE A 60 -18.09 -9.08 -5.73
C ILE A 60 -18.76 -7.97 -6.53
N THR A 61 -18.12 -6.81 -6.58
CA THR A 61 -18.56 -5.66 -7.38
C THR A 61 -17.54 -5.41 -8.50
N PRO A 62 -17.95 -5.36 -9.77
CA PRO A 62 -17.03 -5.05 -10.86
C PRO A 62 -16.50 -3.62 -10.71
N ILE A 63 -15.20 -3.46 -10.92
CA ILE A 63 -14.52 -2.16 -10.92
C ILE A 63 -14.46 -1.67 -12.37
N GLN A 64 -15.12 -0.56 -12.66
CA GLN A 64 -14.97 0.13 -13.94
C GLN A 64 -13.69 0.98 -13.89
N LEU A 65 -12.70 0.59 -14.69
CA LEU A 65 -11.45 1.33 -14.75
C LEU A 65 -11.61 2.61 -15.57
N MET A 66 -11.30 3.76 -14.96
CA MET A 66 -11.28 5.07 -15.63
C MET A 66 -10.03 5.28 -16.49
N TYR A 67 -8.94 4.59 -16.14
CA TYR A 67 -7.65 4.64 -16.84
C TYR A 67 -7.29 3.26 -17.39
N SER A 68 -6.25 3.21 -18.23
CA SER A 68 -5.71 1.93 -18.70
C SER A 68 -5.24 1.08 -17.50
N GLN A 69 -5.28 -0.26 -17.64
CA GLN A 69 -4.75 -1.14 -16.59
C GLN A 69 -3.29 -0.82 -16.26
N GLN A 70 -2.51 -0.41 -17.27
CA GLN A 70 -1.11 -0.03 -17.09
C GLN A 70 -0.98 1.22 -16.22
N GLU A 71 -1.77 2.26 -16.47
CA GLU A 71 -1.78 3.46 -15.64
C GLU A 71 -2.24 3.17 -14.20
N ILE A 72 -3.29 2.37 -14.03
CA ILE A 72 -3.77 1.95 -12.69
C ILE A 72 -2.66 1.25 -11.90
N TRP A 73 -1.89 0.38 -12.55
CA TRP A 73 -0.74 -0.27 -11.90
C TRP A 73 0.35 0.71 -11.49
N ILE A 74 0.74 1.64 -12.35
CA ILE A 74 1.77 2.65 -12.03
C ILE A 74 1.29 3.50 -10.84
N ARG A 75 0.02 3.91 -10.84
CA ARG A 75 -0.59 4.64 -9.74
C ARG A 75 -0.59 3.83 -8.43
N LEU A 76 -0.99 2.57 -8.46
CA LEU A 76 -0.90 1.68 -7.28
C LEU A 76 0.54 1.58 -6.75
N GLN A 77 1.53 1.47 -7.63
CA GLN A 77 2.94 1.40 -7.25
C GLN A 77 3.42 2.72 -6.59
N ILE A 78 3.06 3.88 -7.15
CA ILE A 78 3.36 5.18 -6.54
C ILE A 78 2.70 5.30 -5.16
N ARG A 79 1.43 4.93 -5.04
CA ARG A 79 0.68 4.98 -3.78
C ARG A 79 1.30 4.08 -2.71
N GLU A 80 1.65 2.85 -3.07
CA GLU A 80 2.32 1.91 -2.17
C GLU A 80 3.73 2.37 -1.79
N PHE A 81 4.47 2.99 -2.73
CA PHE A 81 5.75 3.62 -2.41
C PHE A 81 5.58 4.70 -1.34
N MET A 82 4.60 5.58 -1.52
CA MET A 82 4.33 6.68 -0.57
C MET A 82 3.92 6.14 0.80
N PHE A 83 3.11 5.07 0.86
CA PHE A 83 2.77 4.42 2.13
C PHE A 83 4.02 3.88 2.86
N ARG A 84 4.95 3.28 2.12
CA ARG A 84 6.14 2.63 2.68
C ARG A 84 7.22 3.62 3.08
N PHE A 85 7.57 4.52 2.18
CA PHE A 85 8.76 5.38 2.32
C PHE A 85 8.41 6.86 2.42
N GLY A 86 7.16 7.27 2.22
CA GLY A 86 6.78 8.69 2.23
C GLY A 86 7.17 9.41 3.53
N HIS A 87 7.10 8.70 4.65
CA HIS A 87 7.50 9.20 5.97
C HIS A 87 9.01 9.42 6.14
N LEU A 88 9.87 8.77 5.33
CA LEU A 88 11.32 8.95 5.38
C LEU A 88 11.76 10.26 4.70
N TYR A 89 10.90 10.78 3.82
CA TYR A 89 11.16 11.94 2.98
C TYR A 89 10.24 13.11 3.31
N ASP A 90 9.49 13.06 4.41
CA ASP A 90 8.59 14.14 4.85
C ASP A 90 7.59 14.58 3.76
N PHE A 91 6.95 13.63 3.06
CA PHE A 91 5.82 13.96 2.19
C PHE A 91 4.59 14.31 3.03
N ASP A 92 4.04 15.51 2.79
CA ASP A 92 2.90 16.02 3.58
C ASP A 92 1.55 15.38 3.21
N HIS A 93 0.56 15.53 4.09
CA HIS A 93 -0.79 15.03 3.86
C HIS A 93 -1.50 15.66 2.65
N SER A 94 -1.11 16.86 2.23
CA SER A 94 -1.72 17.54 1.08
C SER A 94 -1.37 16.85 -0.25
N ILE A 95 -0.18 16.26 -0.31
CA ILE A 95 0.32 15.43 -1.41
C ILE A 95 -0.27 14.03 -1.32
N LEU A 96 -0.34 13.44 -0.13
CA LEU A 96 -0.78 12.06 0.07
C LEU A 96 -2.30 11.88 -0.09
N SER A 97 -3.11 12.85 0.34
CA SER A 97 -4.57 12.72 0.35
C SER A 97 -5.19 12.41 -1.03
N PRO A 98 -4.81 13.12 -2.12
CA PRO A 98 -5.31 12.79 -3.46
C PRO A 98 -4.93 11.39 -3.94
N LEU A 99 -3.79 10.86 -3.51
CA LEU A 99 -3.28 9.54 -3.93
C LEU A 99 -4.08 8.38 -3.30
N GLN A 100 -4.92 8.66 -2.30
CA GLN A 100 -5.72 7.64 -1.64
C GLN A 100 -6.68 6.94 -2.61
N ASN A 101 -7.30 7.70 -3.53
CA ASN A 101 -8.11 7.16 -4.61
C ASN A 101 -7.25 7.05 -5.88
N VAL A 102 -6.96 5.82 -6.31
CA VAL A 102 -6.13 5.52 -7.48
C VAL A 102 -6.77 6.04 -8.77
N GLN A 103 -8.09 6.03 -8.88
CA GLN A 103 -8.81 6.54 -10.05
C GLN A 103 -9.14 8.03 -9.96
N GLY A 104 -8.84 8.65 -8.81
CA GLY A 104 -9.07 10.07 -8.59
C GLY A 104 -8.19 10.98 -9.45
N ASP A 105 -8.55 12.26 -9.49
CA ASP A 105 -7.69 13.30 -10.01
C ASP A 105 -6.56 13.58 -9.01
N TRP A 106 -5.34 13.17 -9.40
CA TRP A 106 -4.13 13.32 -8.62
C TRP A 106 -3.51 14.72 -8.71
N ARG A 107 -4.14 15.64 -9.47
CA ARG A 107 -3.61 16.98 -9.74
C ARG A 107 -2.17 16.90 -10.25
N MET A 108 -1.98 16.08 -11.28
CA MET A 108 -0.67 15.65 -11.80
C MET A 108 0.35 16.79 -11.96
N LYS A 109 -0.10 17.97 -12.38
CA LYS A 109 0.73 19.18 -12.49
C LYS A 109 1.46 19.53 -11.19
N ARG A 110 0.72 19.60 -10.07
CA ARG A 110 1.26 19.96 -8.74
C ARG A 110 1.97 18.77 -8.11
N LEU A 111 1.39 17.58 -8.23
CA LEU A 111 1.97 16.35 -7.68
C LEU A 111 3.35 16.07 -8.29
N GLY A 112 3.42 16.06 -9.63
CA GLY A 112 4.65 15.81 -10.38
C GLY A 112 5.74 16.81 -10.00
N ALA A 113 5.41 18.11 -9.99
CA ALA A 113 6.35 19.15 -9.58
C ALA A 113 6.89 18.94 -8.16
N THR A 114 6.01 18.59 -7.22
CA THR A 114 6.39 18.42 -5.82
C THR A 114 7.28 17.20 -5.62
N ILE A 115 6.93 16.06 -6.22
CA ILE A 115 7.72 14.82 -6.12
C ILE A 115 9.07 15.01 -6.81
N VAL A 116 9.07 15.52 -8.05
CA VAL A 116 10.30 15.75 -8.83
C VAL A 116 11.25 16.68 -8.07
N TRP A 117 10.74 17.81 -7.57
CA TRP A 117 11.54 18.74 -6.78
C TRP A 117 12.15 18.06 -5.56
N LYS A 118 11.34 17.33 -4.79
CA LYS A 118 11.80 16.62 -3.60
C LYS A 118 12.90 15.60 -3.95
N CYS A 119 12.71 14.82 -5.03
CA CYS A 119 13.70 13.86 -5.49
C CYS A 119 15.02 14.54 -5.89
N LEU A 120 14.97 15.65 -6.63
CA LEU A 120 16.17 16.37 -7.05
C LEU A 120 16.93 16.98 -5.87
N VAL A 121 16.22 17.58 -4.91
CA VAL A 121 16.85 18.10 -3.69
C VAL A 121 17.51 16.96 -2.93
N LEU A 122 16.82 15.84 -2.74
CA LEU A 122 17.38 14.66 -2.08
C LEU A 122 18.62 14.17 -2.82
N LEU A 123 18.57 13.95 -4.14
CA LEU A 123 19.74 13.53 -4.92
C LEU A 123 20.93 14.50 -4.81
N ARG A 124 20.68 15.81 -4.67
CA ARG A 124 21.72 16.82 -4.49
C ARG A 124 22.36 16.77 -3.10
N THR A 125 21.57 16.55 -2.04
CA THR A 125 22.00 16.73 -0.64
C THR A 125 22.21 15.42 0.13
N GLY A 126 21.57 14.34 -0.31
CA GLY A 126 21.54 13.06 0.38
C GLY A 126 22.73 12.16 0.05
N SER A 127 22.79 11.04 0.78
CA SER A 127 23.82 10.02 0.59
C SER A 127 23.25 8.84 -0.18
N PHE A 128 23.65 8.74 -1.44
CA PHE A 128 23.13 7.77 -2.40
C PHE A 128 24.22 6.81 -2.88
N GLU A 129 23.86 5.54 -3.02
CA GLU A 129 24.68 4.54 -3.72
C GLU A 129 24.44 4.60 -5.25
N LEU A 130 24.50 5.80 -5.81
CA LEU A 130 24.33 6.08 -7.24
C LEU A 130 25.64 6.58 -7.86
N SER A 131 25.70 6.59 -9.19
CA SER A 131 26.88 7.13 -9.89
C SER A 131 27.02 8.64 -9.64
N ALA A 132 28.27 9.13 -9.56
CA ALA A 132 28.54 10.56 -9.40
C ALA A 132 27.98 11.40 -10.55
N GLN A 133 27.83 10.81 -11.73
CA GLN A 133 27.25 11.42 -12.92
C GLN A 133 25.77 11.77 -12.72
N VAL A 134 24.96 10.84 -12.18
CA VAL A 134 23.54 11.08 -11.88
C VAL A 134 23.37 12.20 -10.85
N ILE A 135 24.18 12.19 -9.79
CA ILE A 135 24.16 13.25 -8.76
C ILE A 135 24.54 14.60 -9.37
N GLN A 136 25.58 14.63 -10.21
CA GLN A 136 26.01 15.85 -10.89
C GLN A 136 24.95 16.35 -11.88
N ARG A 137 24.26 15.46 -12.59
CA ARG A 137 23.16 15.80 -13.48
C ARG A 137 22.01 16.47 -12.73
N ALA A 138 21.61 15.93 -11.57
CA ALA A 138 20.57 16.53 -10.73
C ALA A 138 20.93 17.97 -10.33
N LYS A 139 22.20 18.22 -9.96
CA LYS A 139 22.72 19.58 -9.65
C LYS A 139 22.62 20.52 -10.86
N VAL A 140 23.03 20.06 -12.03
CA VAL A 140 22.96 20.85 -13.27
C VAL A 140 21.52 21.22 -13.59
N ILE A 141 20.58 20.28 -13.44
CA ILE A 141 19.16 20.53 -13.69
C ILE A 141 18.60 21.59 -12.73
N ILE A 142 18.87 21.46 -11.42
CA ILE A 142 18.43 22.46 -10.44
C ILE A 142 18.98 23.85 -10.79
N ASN A 143 20.29 23.94 -11.06
CA ASN A 143 20.92 25.22 -11.39
C ASN A 143 20.34 25.84 -12.67
N LYS A 144 20.10 25.01 -13.70
CA LYS A 144 19.44 25.44 -14.93
C LYS A 144 18.06 26.03 -14.64
N TRP A 145 17.23 25.34 -13.86
CA TRP A 145 15.88 25.84 -13.54
C TRP A 145 15.90 27.09 -12.65
N MET A 146 16.89 27.24 -11.78
CA MET A 146 17.08 28.48 -11.02
C MET A 146 17.49 29.66 -11.91
N GLN A 147 18.36 29.42 -12.89
CA GLN A 147 18.79 30.43 -13.86
C GLN A 147 17.66 30.87 -14.79
N GLU A 148 16.79 29.96 -15.22
CA GLU A 148 15.60 30.28 -16.03
C GLU A 148 14.63 31.29 -15.34
N LYS A 149 14.80 31.50 -14.03
CA LYS A 149 13.93 32.33 -13.19
C LYS A 149 14.69 33.40 -12.43
N ASP A 150 15.97 33.62 -12.76
CA ASP A 150 16.86 34.57 -12.12
C ASP A 150 16.93 34.43 -10.58
N ILE A 151 16.61 33.24 -10.05
CA ILE A 151 16.51 33.00 -8.59
C ILE A 151 17.86 33.20 -7.92
N GLN A 152 18.94 32.83 -8.59
CA GLN A 152 20.31 32.98 -8.07
C GLN A 152 20.73 34.45 -7.94
N GLU A 153 20.13 35.36 -8.70
CA GLU A 153 20.41 36.79 -8.62
C GLU A 153 19.54 37.49 -7.56
N LEU A 154 18.37 36.92 -7.24
CA LEU A 154 17.40 37.50 -6.32
C LEU A 154 17.60 37.09 -4.86
N TYR A 155 18.31 35.98 -4.60
CA TYR A 155 18.48 35.43 -3.26
C TYR A 155 19.92 34.99 -3.00
N ASP A 156 20.49 35.40 -1.87
CA ASP A 156 21.87 35.08 -1.50
C ASP A 156 22.04 33.71 -0.82
N ARG A 157 20.97 33.20 -0.19
CA ARG A 157 21.02 31.95 0.60
C ARG A 157 20.41 30.77 -0.15
N GLN A 158 21.08 29.63 -0.13
CA GLN A 158 20.62 28.41 -0.79
C GLN A 158 19.21 27.97 -0.35
N GLU A 159 18.90 28.08 0.94
CA GLU A 159 17.57 27.73 1.47
C GLU A 159 16.46 28.61 0.87
N GLN A 160 16.73 29.90 0.67
CA GLN A 160 15.79 30.83 0.06
C GLN A 160 15.63 30.55 -1.43
N GLN A 161 16.74 30.25 -2.12
CA GLN A 161 16.71 29.86 -3.54
C GLN A 161 15.91 28.56 -3.75
N ASP A 162 16.11 27.57 -2.88
CA ASP A 162 15.39 26.30 -2.92
C ASP A 162 13.89 26.50 -2.67
N GLN A 163 13.53 27.32 -1.69
CA GLN A 163 12.14 27.65 -1.40
C GLN A 163 11.49 28.41 -2.57
N ALA A 164 12.18 29.39 -3.15
CA ALA A 164 11.68 30.15 -4.30
C ALA A 164 11.46 29.25 -5.52
N LEU A 165 12.38 28.32 -5.81
CA LEU A 165 12.21 27.37 -6.92
C LEU A 165 11.05 26.41 -6.64
N ALA A 166 10.90 25.93 -5.40
CA ALA A 166 9.76 25.09 -5.02
C ALA A 166 8.42 25.80 -5.29
N GLU A 167 8.31 27.08 -4.93
CA GLU A 167 7.12 27.90 -5.17
C GLU A 167 6.83 28.09 -6.66
N VAL A 168 7.86 28.40 -7.45
CA VAL A 168 7.73 28.48 -8.92
C VAL A 168 7.22 27.16 -9.49
N LEU A 169 7.79 26.03 -9.07
CA LEU A 169 7.38 24.71 -9.54
C LEU A 169 5.95 24.36 -9.10
N GLN A 170 5.51 24.77 -7.91
CA GLN A 170 4.13 24.54 -7.47
C GLN A 170 3.11 25.36 -8.29
N LEU A 171 3.46 26.57 -8.70
CA LEU A 171 2.61 27.44 -9.52
C LEU A 171 2.59 27.01 -11.00
N GLU A 172 3.78 26.81 -11.57
CA GLU A 172 3.96 26.53 -12.99
C GLU A 172 3.80 25.06 -13.34
N GLY A 173 4.03 24.16 -12.39
CA GLY A 173 4.11 22.72 -12.61
C GLY A 173 5.39 22.30 -13.36
N MET A 174 5.39 21.03 -13.75
CA MET A 174 6.39 20.48 -14.66
C MET A 174 6.06 20.85 -16.11
N THR A 175 6.96 21.58 -16.76
CA THR A 175 6.86 21.85 -18.20
C THR A 175 7.39 20.66 -19.00
N VAL A 176 7.08 20.62 -20.29
CA VAL A 176 7.60 19.59 -21.20
C VAL A 176 9.13 19.53 -21.18
N ASP A 177 9.82 20.67 -21.11
CA ASP A 177 11.28 20.69 -21.09
C ASP A 177 11.85 20.24 -19.74
N ARG A 178 11.19 20.57 -18.62
CA ARG A 178 11.55 20.03 -17.30
C ARG A 178 11.36 18.50 -17.23
N TRP A 179 10.33 17.97 -17.87
CA TRP A 179 10.16 16.51 -17.99
C TRP A 179 11.23 15.85 -18.86
N LYS A 180 11.69 16.49 -19.94
CA LYS A 180 12.83 15.99 -20.73
C LYS A 180 14.13 15.99 -19.92
N ASP A 181 14.33 16.99 -19.07
CA ASP A 181 15.47 17.01 -18.13
C ASP A 181 15.40 15.80 -17.19
N MET A 182 14.21 15.45 -16.67
CA MET A 182 14.00 14.26 -15.83
C MET A 182 14.25 12.96 -16.58
N TRP A 183 13.76 12.86 -17.81
CA TRP A 183 14.04 11.71 -18.65
C TRP A 183 15.54 11.48 -18.86
N THR A 184 16.28 12.56 -19.11
CA THR A 184 17.74 12.51 -19.31
C THR A 184 18.45 12.03 -18.05
N LEU A 185 18.06 12.55 -16.89
CA LEU A 185 18.56 12.11 -15.60
C LEU A 185 18.29 10.62 -15.36
N LEU A 186 17.06 10.18 -15.63
CA LEU A 186 16.67 8.78 -15.43
C LEU A 186 17.42 7.83 -16.36
N LYS A 187 17.59 8.19 -17.64
CA LYS A 187 18.37 7.38 -18.60
C LYS A 187 19.84 7.25 -18.20
N GLU A 188 20.40 8.27 -17.54
CA GLU A 188 21.76 8.23 -16.99
C GLU A 188 21.87 7.35 -15.74
N ALA A 189 20.76 7.15 -15.02
CA ALA A 189 20.68 6.23 -13.89
C ALA A 189 20.37 4.78 -14.29
N ASP A 190 19.63 4.59 -15.39
CA ASP A 190 19.20 3.29 -15.90
C ASP A 190 19.15 3.30 -17.43
N GLU A 191 20.11 2.61 -18.04
CA GLU A 191 20.22 2.47 -19.51
C GLU A 191 19.07 1.67 -20.13
N SER A 192 18.29 0.93 -19.32
CA SER A 192 17.15 0.14 -19.81
C SER A 192 15.89 0.97 -20.06
N ILE A 193 15.88 2.24 -19.64
CA ILE A 193 14.81 3.16 -19.95
C ILE A 193 14.79 3.36 -21.48
N PRO A 194 13.68 3.05 -22.16
CA PRO A 194 13.57 3.20 -23.61
C PRO A 194 13.99 4.61 -24.05
N GLU A 195 14.32 4.82 -25.32
CA GLU A 195 14.37 6.21 -25.81
C GLU A 195 12.93 6.73 -25.95
N LEU A 196 12.70 8.01 -25.68
CA LEU A 196 11.46 8.67 -26.13
C LEU A 196 11.45 8.46 -27.64
N THR A 197 10.57 7.60 -28.14
CA THR A 197 10.55 7.20 -29.54
C THR A 197 10.48 8.44 -30.42
N HIS A 198 11.29 8.43 -31.49
CA HIS A 198 11.61 9.58 -32.32
C HIS A 198 10.42 10.52 -32.59
N GLY A 199 10.46 11.71 -31.99
CA GLY A 199 9.64 12.84 -32.41
C GLY A 199 8.30 13.05 -31.71
N VAL A 200 8.03 12.44 -30.54
CA VAL A 200 6.83 12.83 -29.78
C VAL A 200 7.06 14.20 -29.15
N ARG A 201 6.52 15.25 -29.78
CA ARG A 201 6.51 16.64 -29.28
C ARG A 201 5.86 16.82 -27.90
N ARG A 202 5.34 15.76 -27.27
CA ARG A 202 4.57 15.79 -26.01
C ARG A 202 4.87 14.57 -25.15
N VAL A 203 5.22 14.81 -23.90
CA VAL A 203 5.24 13.80 -22.83
C VAL A 203 3.78 13.48 -22.49
N THR A 204 3.39 12.20 -22.50
CA THR A 204 2.03 11.79 -22.10
C THR A 204 1.92 11.68 -20.59
N GLN A 205 0.71 11.69 -20.03
CA GLN A 205 0.52 11.50 -18.59
C GLN A 205 1.04 10.15 -18.10
N GLU A 206 0.94 9.09 -18.91
CA GLU A 206 1.50 7.79 -18.59
C GLU A 206 3.04 7.85 -18.49
N ASP A 207 3.70 8.59 -19.39
CA ASP A 207 5.14 8.84 -19.32
C ASP A 207 5.50 9.64 -18.06
N GLU A 208 4.73 10.69 -17.73
CA GLU A 208 4.93 11.48 -16.50
C GLU A 208 4.84 10.59 -15.25
N LEU A 209 3.81 9.75 -15.16
CA LEU A 209 3.63 8.81 -14.07
C LEU A 209 4.76 7.78 -14.01
N GLY A 210 5.18 7.25 -15.16
CA GLY A 210 6.32 6.34 -15.26
C GLY A 210 7.62 6.99 -14.76
N MET A 211 7.89 8.23 -15.16
CA MET A 211 9.04 8.99 -14.68
C MET A 211 8.96 9.28 -13.18
N ILE A 212 7.80 9.66 -12.66
CA ILE A 212 7.58 9.84 -11.21
C ILE A 212 7.91 8.55 -10.46
N LEU A 213 7.37 7.41 -10.90
CA LEU A 213 7.65 6.12 -10.28
C LEU A 213 9.16 5.81 -10.29
N LYS A 214 9.84 6.03 -11.42
CA LYS A 214 11.29 5.82 -11.51
C LYS A 214 12.11 6.76 -10.63
N LEU A 215 11.72 8.02 -10.51
CA LEU A 215 12.37 8.95 -9.58
C LEU A 215 12.19 8.54 -8.12
N LEU A 216 11.01 8.02 -7.76
CA LEU A 216 10.78 7.46 -6.43
C LEU A 216 11.63 6.20 -6.21
N GLU A 217 11.75 5.32 -7.21
CA GLU A 217 12.64 4.14 -7.15
C GLU A 217 14.11 4.54 -6.90
N LEU A 218 14.60 5.65 -7.47
CA LEU A 218 15.95 6.16 -7.19
C LEU A 218 16.14 6.53 -5.71
N LEU A 219 15.08 6.95 -5.01
CA LEU A 219 15.18 7.26 -3.59
C LEU A 219 15.51 6.02 -2.74
N LEU A 220 15.21 4.81 -3.22
CA LEU A 220 15.55 3.58 -2.50
C LEU A 220 17.06 3.32 -2.39
N PHE A 221 17.87 4.02 -3.18
CA PHE A 221 19.33 3.98 -3.09
C PHE A 221 19.88 4.96 -2.03
N GLU A 222 19.02 5.72 -1.36
CA GLU A 222 19.42 6.50 -0.20
C GLU A 222 19.73 5.56 0.97
N LYS A 223 20.82 5.83 1.68
CA LYS A 223 21.24 5.03 2.84
C LYS A 223 20.12 4.78 3.87
N ARG A 224 19.29 5.80 4.17
CA ARG A 224 18.17 5.66 5.13
C ARG A 224 17.10 4.68 4.65
N ALA A 225 16.76 4.73 3.37
CA ALA A 225 15.81 3.80 2.76
C ALA A 225 16.36 2.39 2.76
N HIS A 226 17.65 2.24 2.45
CA HIS A 226 18.35 0.95 2.50
C HIS A 226 18.37 0.37 3.92
N GLU A 227 18.73 1.17 4.92
CA GLU A 227 18.70 0.79 6.33
C GLU A 227 17.29 0.38 6.77
N SER A 228 16.25 1.13 6.36
CA SER A 228 14.86 0.78 6.63
C SER A 228 14.42 -0.52 5.96
N LEU A 229 14.93 -0.86 4.77
CA LEU A 229 14.64 -2.10 4.05
C LEU A 229 15.36 -3.33 4.63
N VAL A 230 16.55 -3.11 5.19
CA VAL A 230 17.38 -4.15 5.83
C VAL A 230 16.97 -4.38 7.28
N SER A 231 16.38 -3.37 7.93
CA SER A 231 15.83 -3.47 9.27
C SER A 231 14.73 -4.53 9.31
N ASN A 232 15.06 -5.71 9.82
CA ASN A 232 14.03 -6.66 10.23
C ASN A 232 13.27 -6.06 11.42
N MET A 233 12.00 -6.44 11.56
CA MET A 233 11.27 -6.23 12.82
C MET A 233 12.19 -6.59 14.00
N PRO A 234 12.51 -5.64 14.89
CA PRO A 234 13.18 -5.99 16.12
C PRO A 234 12.28 -7.00 16.84
N LYS A 235 12.81 -8.19 17.15
CA LYS A 235 12.07 -9.22 17.90
C LYS A 235 11.48 -8.65 19.20
N GLU A 236 12.13 -7.63 19.75
CA GLU A 236 11.68 -6.81 20.88
C GLU A 236 10.32 -6.14 20.61
N LYS A 237 10.14 -5.45 19.48
CA LYS A 237 8.85 -4.81 19.12
C LYS A 237 7.73 -5.84 18.94
N GLU A 238 8.03 -7.00 18.37
CA GLU A 238 7.05 -8.08 18.25
C GLU A 238 6.67 -8.67 19.62
N ALA A 239 7.66 -8.86 20.50
CA ALA A 239 7.44 -9.34 21.86
C ALA A 239 6.65 -8.33 22.71
N GLU A 240 6.96 -7.04 22.58
CA GLU A 240 6.24 -5.93 23.20
C GLU A 240 4.79 -5.91 22.75
N HIS A 241 4.51 -5.98 21.45
CA HIS A 241 3.14 -6.02 20.95
C HIS A 241 2.37 -7.25 21.46
N LYS A 242 3.01 -8.44 21.49
CA LYS A 242 2.41 -9.65 22.07
C LYS A 242 2.10 -9.49 23.57
N LYS A 243 2.94 -8.77 24.31
CA LYS A 243 2.72 -8.45 25.71
C LYS A 243 1.54 -7.50 25.88
N GLU A 244 1.48 -6.43 25.08
CA GLU A 244 0.37 -5.47 25.10
C GLU A 244 -0.99 -6.14 24.82
N ILE A 245 -1.05 -7.06 23.84
CA ILE A 245 -2.26 -7.85 23.55
C ILE A 245 -2.73 -8.62 24.79
N LYS A 246 -1.82 -9.32 25.47
CA LYS A 246 -2.15 -10.12 26.66
C LYS A 246 -2.63 -9.25 27.81
N GLU A 247 -1.93 -8.14 28.06
CA GLU A 247 -2.29 -7.19 29.12
C GLU A 247 -3.66 -6.54 28.87
N TYR A 248 -3.95 -6.19 27.61
CA TYR A 248 -5.28 -5.70 27.22
C TYR A 248 -6.36 -6.76 27.45
N GLN A 249 -6.16 -8.02 27.03
CA GLN A 249 -7.14 -9.09 27.24
C GLN A 249 -7.45 -9.35 28.72
N ILE A 250 -6.44 -9.25 29.59
CA ILE A 250 -6.62 -9.37 31.04
C ILE A 250 -7.46 -8.21 31.57
N ARG A 251 -7.11 -6.97 31.20
CA ARG A 251 -7.89 -5.77 31.60
C ARG A 251 -9.32 -5.83 31.09
N GLU A 252 -9.52 -6.15 29.81
CA GLU A 252 -10.84 -6.29 29.20
C GLU A 252 -11.71 -7.31 29.95
N SER A 253 -11.15 -8.46 30.33
CA SER A 253 -11.83 -9.48 31.12
C SER A 253 -12.24 -8.96 32.50
N ASN A 254 -11.36 -8.23 33.18
CA ASN A 254 -11.64 -7.60 34.47
C ASN A 254 -12.75 -6.54 34.36
N HIS A 255 -12.70 -5.70 33.33
CA HIS A 255 -13.72 -4.69 33.06
C HIS A 255 -15.07 -5.32 32.75
N LYS A 256 -15.12 -6.36 31.92
CA LYS A 256 -16.34 -7.15 31.64
C LYS A 256 -16.93 -7.74 32.92
N ALA A 257 -16.10 -8.30 33.79
CA ALA A 257 -16.55 -8.85 35.07
C ALA A 257 -17.12 -7.76 36.00
N LYS A 258 -16.43 -6.61 36.13
CA LYS A 258 -16.89 -5.47 36.93
C LYS A 258 -18.18 -4.85 36.38
N ARG A 259 -18.30 -4.69 35.06
CA ARG A 259 -19.52 -4.24 34.38
C ARG A 259 -20.69 -5.18 34.68
N LYS A 260 -20.48 -6.50 34.53
CA LYS A 260 -21.52 -7.50 34.84
C LYS A 260 -21.94 -7.45 36.31
N ALA A 261 -21.00 -7.29 37.24
CA ALA A 261 -21.30 -7.16 38.67
C ALA A 261 -22.13 -5.91 38.97
N LEU A 262 -21.80 -4.77 38.37
CA LEU A 262 -22.56 -3.52 38.51
C LEU A 262 -23.96 -3.63 37.90
N MET A 263 -24.09 -4.21 36.70
CA MET A 263 -25.39 -4.45 36.06
C MET A 263 -26.29 -5.37 36.89
N ASN A 264 -25.73 -6.45 37.44
CA ASN A 264 -26.46 -7.34 38.34
C ASN A 264 -26.92 -6.62 39.61
N LYS A 265 -26.06 -5.78 40.20
CA LYS A 265 -26.39 -4.99 41.39
C LYS A 265 -27.49 -3.95 41.10
N MET A 266 -27.43 -3.30 39.94
CA MET A 266 -28.47 -2.39 39.47
C MET A 266 -29.81 -3.11 39.36
N HIS A 267 -29.83 -4.27 38.68
CA HIS A 267 -31.04 -5.07 38.52
C HIS A 267 -31.63 -5.54 39.86
N GLN A 268 -30.79 -5.94 40.81
CA GLN A 268 -31.24 -6.32 42.16
C GLN A 268 -31.92 -5.13 42.87
N LEU A 269 -31.35 -3.93 42.79
CA LEU A 269 -31.92 -2.73 43.42
C LEU A 269 -33.21 -2.27 42.75
N GLU A 270 -33.31 -2.40 41.42
CA GLU A 270 -34.54 -2.13 40.66
C GLU A 270 -35.67 -3.09 41.08
N CYS A 271 -35.37 -4.39 41.21
CA CYS A 271 -36.34 -5.40 41.67
C CYS A 271 -36.81 -5.16 43.11
N LEU A 272 -35.94 -4.65 43.98
CA LEU A 272 -36.27 -4.36 45.38
C LEU A 272 -36.98 -3.01 45.58
N LYS A 273 -37.18 -2.21 44.51
CA LYS A 273 -37.72 -0.83 44.57
C LYS A 273 -37.00 0.04 45.61
N GLN A 274 -35.68 -0.16 45.75
CA GLN A 274 -34.88 0.50 46.78
C GLN A 274 -34.16 1.76 46.26
N LYS A 275 -34.11 2.77 47.14
CA LYS A 275 -33.22 3.94 47.17
C LYS A 275 -32.68 4.41 45.82
N GLU A 276 -33.42 5.34 45.21
CA GLU A 276 -33.05 6.05 43.98
C GLU A 276 -31.59 6.54 43.98
N ASN A 277 -31.10 7.10 45.09
CA ASN A 277 -29.72 7.58 45.22
C ASN A 277 -28.65 6.48 45.01
N GLU A 278 -28.92 5.25 45.43
CA GLU A 278 -27.99 4.12 45.22
C GLU A 278 -28.01 3.63 43.77
N LEU A 279 -29.19 3.66 43.12
CA LEU A 279 -29.33 3.39 41.69
C LEU A 279 -28.60 4.44 40.85
N THR A 280 -28.74 5.73 41.16
CA THR A 280 -28.03 6.81 40.46
C THR A 280 -26.51 6.61 40.59
N LYS A 281 -26.02 6.25 41.77
CA LYS A 281 -24.59 5.97 42.00
C LYS A 281 -24.09 4.80 41.17
N ILE A 282 -24.85 3.71 41.06
CA ILE A 282 -24.45 2.55 40.26
C ILE A 282 -24.50 2.87 38.76
N ARG A 283 -25.48 3.65 38.31
CA ARG A 283 -25.53 4.14 36.92
C ARG A 283 -24.30 4.97 36.57
N SER A 284 -23.89 5.90 37.45
CA SER A 284 -22.63 6.65 37.30
C SER A 284 -21.42 5.71 37.20
N GLN A 285 -21.33 4.69 38.05
CA GLN A 285 -20.24 3.72 38.02
C GLN A 285 -20.23 2.85 36.75
N ILE A 286 -21.40 2.55 36.17
CA ILE A 286 -21.53 1.86 34.89
C ILE A 286 -21.05 2.77 33.76
N GLU A 287 -21.45 4.03 33.76
CA GLU A 287 -21.01 5.01 32.76
C GLU A 287 -19.49 5.26 32.82
N GLU A 288 -18.93 5.38 34.03
CA GLU A 288 -17.49 5.50 34.25
C GLU A 288 -16.73 4.28 33.70
N ILE A 289 -17.20 3.06 33.97
CA ILE A 289 -16.52 1.86 33.46
C ILE A 289 -16.70 1.71 31.95
N GLU A 290 -17.85 2.09 31.38
CA GLU A 290 -18.06 2.06 29.93
C GLU A 290 -17.19 3.08 29.20
N THR A 291 -17.00 4.26 29.78
CA THR A 291 -16.05 5.27 29.29
C THR A 291 -14.62 4.74 29.36
N CYS A 292 -14.22 4.17 30.51
CA CYS A 292 -12.90 3.57 30.68
C CYS A 292 -12.62 2.44 29.66
N ILE A 293 -13.59 1.54 29.44
CA ILE A 293 -13.48 0.47 28.45
C ILE A 293 -13.28 1.07 27.05
N ARG A 294 -14.05 2.10 26.70
CA ARG A 294 -13.98 2.73 25.38
C ARG A 294 -12.61 3.36 25.14
N ASP A 295 -12.10 4.15 26.09
CA ASP A 295 -10.83 4.85 25.97
C ASP A 295 -9.64 3.86 25.90
N GLU A 296 -9.66 2.81 26.73
CA GLU A 296 -8.65 1.75 26.67
C GLU A 296 -8.69 0.97 25.36
N CYS A 297 -9.91 0.68 24.85
CA CYS A 297 -10.11 -0.02 23.59
C CYS A 297 -9.59 0.79 22.40
N THR A 298 -9.94 2.08 22.32
CA THR A 298 -9.41 3.00 21.30
C THR A 298 -7.88 3.07 21.38
N THR A 299 -7.32 3.24 22.57
CA THR A 299 -5.85 3.31 22.75
C THR A 299 -5.15 2.03 22.28
N PHE A 300 -5.69 0.87 22.65
CA PHE A 300 -5.16 -0.43 22.23
C PHE A 300 -5.21 -0.59 20.70
N HIS A 301 -6.35 -0.29 20.08
CA HIS A 301 -6.50 -0.41 18.63
C HIS A 301 -5.64 0.58 17.86
N SER A 302 -5.41 1.81 18.36
CA SER A 302 -4.46 2.75 17.75
C SER A 302 -3.03 2.20 17.73
N LYS A 303 -2.54 1.67 18.86
CA LYS A 303 -1.22 1.02 18.92
C LYS A 303 -1.13 -0.20 18.01
N ARG A 304 -2.20 -1.00 17.95
CA ARG A 304 -2.29 -2.16 17.06
C ARG A 304 -2.22 -1.75 15.59
N LEU A 305 -2.88 -0.65 15.19
CA LEU A 305 -2.79 -0.11 13.83
C LEU A 305 -1.37 0.34 13.50
N GLU A 306 -0.69 1.05 14.40
CA GLU A 306 0.71 1.46 14.20
C GLU A 306 1.61 0.24 14.00
N PHE A 307 1.43 -0.81 14.81
CA PHE A 307 2.18 -2.06 14.65
C PHE A 307 1.90 -2.74 13.30
N ILE A 308 0.63 -2.87 12.90
CA ILE A 308 0.25 -3.47 11.61
C ILE A 308 0.82 -2.65 10.45
N ARG A 309 0.71 -1.32 10.48
CA ARG A 309 1.27 -0.45 9.44
C ARG A 309 2.78 -0.60 9.36
N TYR A 310 3.47 -0.64 10.50
CA TYR A 310 4.92 -0.87 10.53
C TYR A 310 5.29 -2.22 9.87
N GLN A 311 4.57 -3.30 10.17
CA GLN A 311 4.76 -4.60 9.50
C GLN A 311 4.54 -4.52 7.99
N LEU A 312 3.46 -3.86 7.55
CA LEU A 312 3.16 -3.69 6.13
C LEU A 312 4.25 -2.89 5.41
N ARG A 313 4.84 -1.88 6.06
CA ARG A 313 5.94 -1.08 5.50
C ARG A 313 7.23 -1.89 5.30
N LEU A 314 7.45 -2.94 6.09
CA LEU A 314 8.62 -3.81 5.96
C LEU A 314 8.52 -4.82 4.82
N ASN A 315 7.32 -5.07 4.28
CA ASN A 315 7.21 -5.87 3.08
C ASN A 315 7.96 -5.18 1.94
N ARG A 316 8.89 -5.89 1.31
CA ARG A 316 9.80 -5.28 0.34
C ARG A 316 9.14 -5.00 -1.00
N ARG A 317 8.15 -5.79 -1.41
CA ARG A 317 7.51 -5.66 -2.74
C ARG A 317 6.00 -5.64 -2.66
N MET A 318 5.39 -4.95 -3.62
CA MET A 318 3.96 -5.12 -3.91
C MET A 318 3.81 -6.46 -4.62
N GLN A 319 3.01 -7.36 -4.06
CA GLN A 319 2.82 -8.71 -4.59
C GLN A 319 1.37 -9.14 -4.36
N SER A 320 0.91 -10.04 -5.21
CA SER A 320 -0.36 -10.71 -4.99
C SER A 320 -0.38 -11.44 -3.65
N ALA A 321 -1.52 -11.37 -2.97
CA ALA A 321 -1.80 -12.10 -1.75
C ALA A 321 -2.02 -13.61 -2.01
N GLY A 322 -2.27 -13.99 -3.26
CA GLY A 322 -2.44 -15.38 -3.69
C GLY A 322 -3.26 -15.49 -4.97
N GLN A 323 -3.29 -16.70 -5.52
CA GLN A 323 -4.13 -17.06 -6.65
C GLN A 323 -4.97 -18.28 -6.28
N ASP A 324 -6.24 -18.31 -6.72
CA ASP A 324 -7.09 -19.49 -6.58
C ASP A 324 -7.07 -20.39 -7.82
N ARG A 325 -7.75 -21.53 -7.74
CA ARG A 325 -7.82 -22.50 -8.86
C ARG A 325 -8.71 -22.03 -10.02
N LEU A 326 -9.51 -20.98 -9.83
CA LEU A 326 -10.29 -20.35 -10.90
C LEU A 326 -9.43 -19.36 -11.69
N GLY A 327 -8.21 -19.08 -11.24
CA GLY A 327 -7.30 -18.14 -11.87
C GLY A 327 -7.43 -16.71 -11.33
N ASN A 328 -8.23 -16.49 -10.29
CA ASN A 328 -8.36 -15.18 -9.65
C ASN A 328 -7.10 -14.85 -8.86
N GLU A 329 -6.51 -13.69 -9.14
CA GLU A 329 -5.39 -13.14 -8.39
C GLU A 329 -5.91 -12.09 -7.38
N TYR A 330 -5.52 -12.24 -6.12
CA TYR A 330 -6.01 -11.42 -5.01
C TYR A 330 -4.98 -10.38 -4.59
N TRP A 331 -5.39 -9.13 -4.43
CA TRP A 331 -4.53 -8.02 -4.07
C TRP A 331 -5.10 -7.27 -2.87
N ILE A 332 -4.24 -7.01 -1.88
CA ILE A 332 -4.56 -6.24 -0.67
C ILE A 332 -3.63 -5.04 -0.62
N PHE A 333 -4.20 -3.85 -0.81
CA PHE A 333 -3.45 -2.60 -0.78
C PHE A 333 -3.55 -1.92 0.58
N SER A 334 -2.50 -1.18 0.91
CA SER A 334 -2.35 -0.49 2.19
C SER A 334 -3.24 0.75 2.23
N ASP A 335 -3.65 1.20 3.41
CA ASP A 335 -4.26 2.52 3.56
C ASP A 335 -3.16 3.59 3.60
N LEU A 336 -3.21 4.59 2.73
CA LEU A 336 -2.18 5.63 2.69
C LEU A 336 -2.35 6.64 3.83
N LEU A 337 -3.58 6.82 4.32
CA LEU A 337 -3.90 7.89 5.27
C LEU A 337 -4.14 7.33 6.66
N ASP A 338 -3.65 8.08 7.66
CA ASP A 338 -3.76 7.70 9.06
C ASP A 338 -5.02 8.29 9.74
N GLN A 339 -5.93 8.89 8.97
CA GLN A 339 -7.08 9.64 9.47
C GLN A 339 -8.35 9.32 8.67
N ALA A 340 -9.50 9.60 9.28
CA ALA A 340 -10.80 9.46 8.64
C ALA A 340 -10.90 10.37 7.41
N CYS A 341 -10.86 9.79 6.22
CA CYS A 341 -10.99 10.53 4.97
C CYS A 341 -12.13 9.94 4.15
N ARG A 342 -12.95 10.81 3.54
CA ARG A 342 -13.96 10.37 2.57
C ARG A 342 -13.23 9.82 1.35
N ASN A 343 -13.31 8.51 1.15
CA ASN A 343 -12.84 7.86 -0.06
C ASN A 343 -14.07 7.41 -0.85
N SER A 344 -14.24 7.93 -2.07
CA SER A 344 -15.34 7.53 -2.97
C SER A 344 -15.20 6.09 -3.45
N GLU A 345 -13.98 5.55 -3.42
CA GLU A 345 -13.65 4.19 -3.82
C GLU A 345 -12.86 3.50 -2.68
N PRO A 346 -13.55 3.22 -1.55
CA PRO A 346 -12.90 2.70 -0.35
C PRO A 346 -12.24 1.34 -0.57
N TYR A 347 -12.66 0.57 -1.58
CA TYR A 347 -12.07 -0.71 -1.94
C TYR A 347 -10.57 -0.64 -2.25
N TRP A 348 -10.04 0.49 -2.74
CA TRP A 348 -8.59 0.66 -2.96
C TRP A 348 -7.77 0.66 -1.67
N ALA A 349 -8.37 1.08 -0.55
CA ALA A 349 -7.69 1.25 0.73
C ALA A 349 -8.09 0.21 1.77
N TYR A 350 -9.33 -0.27 1.70
CA TYR A 350 -9.98 -1.12 2.71
C TYR A 350 -10.43 -2.47 2.15
N GLY A 351 -10.67 -2.58 0.85
CA GLY A 351 -11.14 -3.79 0.19
C GLY A 351 -10.06 -4.82 -0.11
N ILE A 352 -10.49 -5.87 -0.81
CA ILE A 352 -9.65 -6.84 -1.54
C ILE A 352 -9.97 -6.67 -3.02
N ILE A 353 -8.95 -6.53 -3.85
CA ILE A 353 -9.08 -6.44 -5.30
C ILE A 353 -8.82 -7.81 -5.90
N ILE A 354 -9.68 -8.23 -6.83
CA ILE A 354 -9.52 -9.48 -7.56
C ILE A 354 -9.33 -9.14 -9.03
N ILE A 355 -8.32 -9.74 -9.65
CA ILE A 355 -8.08 -9.64 -11.09
C ILE A 355 -8.22 -11.05 -11.65
N GLY A 356 -9.27 -11.27 -12.45
CA GLY A 356 -9.63 -12.63 -12.85
C GLY A 356 -11.06 -12.75 -13.41
N PRO A 357 -11.49 -13.99 -13.68
CA PRO A 357 -12.86 -14.28 -14.12
C PRO A 357 -13.93 -14.01 -13.05
N GLY A 358 -13.53 -13.87 -11.78
CA GLY A 358 -14.46 -13.76 -10.66
C GLY A 358 -14.98 -15.13 -10.22
N PHE A 359 -16.20 -15.17 -9.67
CA PHE A 359 -16.85 -16.40 -9.20
C PHE A 359 -18.00 -16.88 -10.12
N GLY A 360 -18.21 -16.20 -11.24
CA GLY A 360 -19.19 -16.60 -12.25
C GLY A 360 -18.55 -17.42 -13.37
N ASP A 361 -19.37 -17.84 -14.34
CA ASP A 361 -18.92 -18.59 -15.53
C ASP A 361 -18.27 -17.69 -16.61
N ASP A 362 -17.95 -16.44 -16.26
CA ASP A 362 -17.39 -15.48 -17.19
C ASP A 362 -15.91 -15.78 -17.43
N VAL A 363 -15.48 -15.79 -18.70
CA VAL A 363 -14.09 -16.10 -19.07
C VAL A 363 -13.26 -14.82 -19.19
N GLU A 364 -13.92 -13.65 -19.23
CA GLU A 364 -13.24 -12.36 -19.35
C GLU A 364 -12.55 -11.94 -18.05
N LEU A 365 -11.27 -11.57 -18.17
CA LEU A 365 -10.49 -11.01 -17.08
C LEU A 365 -10.99 -9.60 -16.74
N LYS A 366 -11.55 -9.45 -15.53
CA LYS A 366 -12.09 -8.19 -15.01
C LYS A 366 -11.44 -7.86 -13.67
N TRP A 367 -11.60 -6.62 -13.26
CA TRP A 367 -11.24 -6.15 -11.92
C TRP A 367 -12.48 -6.19 -11.06
N TRP A 368 -12.38 -6.79 -9.89
CA TRP A 368 -13.47 -6.90 -8.94
C TRP A 368 -13.01 -6.40 -7.57
N SER A 369 -13.98 -5.97 -6.77
CA SER A 369 -13.77 -5.59 -5.37
C SER A 369 -14.60 -6.46 -4.45
N ILE A 370 -14.03 -6.78 -3.29
CA ILE A 370 -14.74 -7.28 -2.12
C ILE A 370 -14.59 -6.22 -1.03
N GLU A 371 -15.73 -5.78 -0.51
CA GLU A 371 -15.82 -4.72 0.49
C GLU A 371 -16.55 -5.21 1.74
N GLY A 372 -16.16 -4.64 2.87
CA GLY A 372 -16.74 -4.96 4.16
C GLY A 372 -16.23 -6.27 4.78
N LYS A 373 -16.20 -6.29 6.12
CA LYS A 373 -15.66 -7.42 6.88
C LYS A 373 -16.45 -8.70 6.63
N LYS A 374 -17.77 -8.60 6.48
CA LYS A 374 -18.67 -9.74 6.29
C LYS A 374 -18.39 -10.50 5.00
N GLU A 375 -18.18 -9.79 3.90
CA GLU A 375 -17.88 -10.42 2.60
C GLU A 375 -16.45 -10.99 2.59
N MET A 376 -15.49 -10.35 3.27
CA MET A 376 -14.14 -10.92 3.46
C MET A 376 -14.15 -12.20 4.31
N GLU A 377 -14.97 -12.26 5.36
CA GLU A 377 -15.17 -13.50 6.13
C GLU A 377 -15.80 -14.60 5.27
N THR A 378 -16.74 -14.23 4.41
CA THR A 378 -17.39 -15.14 3.47
C THR A 378 -16.38 -15.67 2.46
N LEU A 379 -15.51 -14.80 1.93
CA LEU A 379 -14.39 -15.18 1.07
C LEU A 379 -13.46 -16.18 1.75
N SER A 380 -12.99 -15.88 2.97
CA SER A 380 -12.11 -16.79 3.72
C SER A 380 -12.74 -18.18 3.91
N LYS A 381 -14.03 -18.21 4.29
CA LYS A 381 -14.82 -19.43 4.45
C LYS A 381 -15.00 -20.20 3.15
N TRP A 382 -15.21 -19.50 2.03
CA TRP A 382 -15.38 -20.07 0.71
C TRP A 382 -14.06 -20.64 0.17
N LEU A 383 -12.97 -19.86 0.24
CA LEU A 383 -11.65 -20.29 -0.19
C LEU A 383 -11.17 -21.55 0.55
N LYS A 384 -11.41 -21.59 1.87
CA LYS A 384 -11.07 -22.76 2.71
C LYS A 384 -11.81 -24.02 2.26
N TRP A 385 -13.07 -23.88 1.85
CA TRP A 385 -13.90 -25.00 1.41
C TRP A 385 -13.46 -25.52 0.03
N HIS A 386 -13.25 -24.62 -0.93
CA HIS A 386 -13.03 -24.98 -2.33
C HIS A 386 -11.56 -25.30 -2.69
N HIS A 387 -10.59 -24.79 -1.92
CA HIS A 387 -9.17 -24.90 -2.29
C HIS A 387 -8.27 -25.49 -1.19
N GLY A 388 -8.82 -25.76 0.01
CA GLY A 388 -8.10 -26.48 1.07
C GLY A 388 -6.82 -25.78 1.55
N GLN A 389 -5.71 -26.53 1.63
CA GLN A 389 -4.44 -26.05 2.21
C GLN A 389 -3.62 -25.14 1.30
N GLU A 390 -3.84 -25.18 -0.02
CA GLU A 390 -3.07 -24.40 -1.00
C GLU A 390 -3.25 -22.88 -0.82
N ILE A 391 -4.39 -22.47 -0.25
CA ILE A 391 -4.76 -21.05 -0.08
C ILE A 391 -4.62 -20.59 1.38
N LYS A 392 -3.94 -21.38 2.23
CA LYS A 392 -3.82 -21.06 3.67
C LYS A 392 -3.22 -19.68 3.92
N GLN A 393 -2.17 -19.29 3.19
CA GLN A 393 -1.52 -17.98 3.33
C GLN A 393 -2.45 -16.83 2.93
N LEU A 394 -3.20 -16.96 1.84
CA LEU A 394 -4.20 -15.95 1.44
C LEU A 394 -5.29 -15.81 2.50
N ILE A 395 -5.78 -16.92 3.06
CA ILE A 395 -6.77 -16.89 4.16
C ILE A 395 -6.22 -16.16 5.38
N GLU A 396 -4.95 -16.39 5.75
CA GLU A 396 -4.29 -15.67 6.84
C GLU A 396 -4.21 -14.16 6.56
N LEU A 397 -3.87 -13.76 5.33
CA LEU A 397 -3.83 -12.35 4.92
C LEU A 397 -5.23 -11.71 4.94
N ILE A 398 -6.28 -12.43 4.54
CA ILE A 398 -7.66 -11.96 4.62
C ILE A 398 -8.06 -11.72 6.09
N HIS A 399 -7.72 -12.63 7.01
CA HIS A 399 -7.98 -12.42 8.43
C HIS A 399 -7.19 -11.25 9.01
N GLN A 400 -5.92 -11.09 8.63
CA GLN A 400 -5.13 -9.92 9.02
C GLN A 400 -5.76 -8.61 8.52
N ARG A 401 -6.35 -8.63 7.31
CA ARG A 401 -7.09 -7.50 6.76
C ARG A 401 -8.36 -7.20 7.56
N ILE A 402 -9.14 -8.22 7.92
CA ILE A 402 -10.33 -8.05 8.78
C ILE A 402 -9.95 -7.46 10.13
N ASP A 403 -8.87 -7.95 10.75
CA ASP A 403 -8.33 -7.43 12.02
C ASP A 403 -7.87 -5.97 11.91
N TYR A 404 -7.27 -5.60 10.77
CA TYR A 404 -6.92 -4.23 10.46
C TYR A 404 -8.17 -3.34 10.38
N LEU A 405 -9.21 -3.76 9.65
CA LEU A 405 -10.48 -3.03 9.54
C LEU A 405 -11.18 -2.89 10.90
N ASN A 406 -11.19 -3.95 11.71
CA ASN A 406 -11.71 -3.89 13.08
C ASN A 406 -10.99 -2.82 13.92
N SER A 407 -9.67 -2.75 13.80
CA SER A 407 -8.89 -1.75 14.54
C SER A 407 -9.14 -0.33 14.03
N LEU A 408 -9.37 -0.16 12.72
CA LEU A 408 -9.77 1.12 12.14
C LEU A 408 -11.15 1.60 12.62
N GLU A 409 -12.13 0.71 12.77
CA GLU A 409 -13.44 1.09 13.34
C GLU A 409 -13.30 1.61 14.76
N TRP A 410 -12.55 0.90 15.61
CA TRP A 410 -12.39 1.29 17.01
C TRP A 410 -11.57 2.57 17.20
N ALA A 411 -10.56 2.78 16.36
CA ALA A 411 -9.62 3.88 16.53
C ALA A 411 -10.01 5.15 15.76
N ILE A 412 -10.70 5.02 14.62
CA ILE A 412 -10.85 6.12 13.66
C ILE A 412 -12.30 6.34 13.22
N TYR A 413 -12.99 5.30 12.78
CA TYR A 413 -14.25 5.46 12.02
C TYR A 413 -15.53 5.27 12.84
N GLY A 414 -15.45 4.58 13.98
CA GLY A 414 -16.61 4.17 14.77
C GLY A 414 -17.11 2.76 14.40
N GLU A 415 -17.84 2.15 15.34
CA GLU A 415 -18.43 0.82 15.19
C GLU A 415 -19.39 0.76 14.00
N GLY A 416 -19.28 -0.29 13.20
CA GLY A 416 -20.19 -0.57 12.10
C GLY A 416 -19.80 0.04 10.75
N PHE A 417 -18.73 0.82 10.68
CA PHE A 417 -18.34 1.52 9.45
C PHE A 417 -18.03 0.59 8.26
N PHE A 418 -17.42 -0.58 8.48
CA PHE A 418 -17.12 -1.57 7.45
C PHE A 418 -18.02 -2.83 7.51
N SER A 419 -19.23 -2.70 8.07
CA SER A 419 -20.17 -3.84 8.21
C SER A 419 -20.81 -4.29 6.90
#